data_AF-A0A7V4LZ78-F1
#
_entry.id   AF-A0A7V4LZ78-F1
#
_cell.length_a   1.000
_cell.length_b   1.000
_cell.length_c   1.000
_cell.angle_alpha   90.00
_cell.angle_beta   90.00
_cell.angle_gamma   90.00
#
_symmetry.space_group_name_H-M   'P 1'
#
loop_
_entity.id
_entity.type
_entity.pdbx_description
1 polymer ?
#
loop_
_entity_poly.entity_id
_entity_poly.type
_entity_poly.pdbx_seq_one_letter_code
_entity_poly.pdbx_strand_id
1 'polypeptide(L)'
;MISGTGDLHKVGAGKLILTANNNAFTNAIFVQSGTLEISGLMRSAPATIASNAVLVAPSYRVGAVTVEPGGIWSNTALPEWIRGTGADGNDDGLWSEPANWGTGVVPTNLAILGDVTANGNDGTPTRTISNNAPFSVAVLEMRQPTAGYINRLRLYADAVMETVTMNPDTDSSRQACVLDLNGCTLTIGSNDARIANYPALAGGGALVKTGTNYAQFSYYPGFTWTGEYRLAGGVTRLVYNRIAGIRYRIFQNGTLWIGSIASYLFYSGNEVIIEGTGHEGLGALYVSDTVPSGNFTCPLTVTNNSLIRVNSGKTLFLNGTLRGDGSVTLVGGRLPRSQRLVGLSHSRSVCA
;
A
#
# COMPACT_ATOMS: atom_id res chain seq x y z
N MET A 1 19.95 -6.71 -6.54
CA MET A 1 18.74 -7.50 -6.85
C MET A 1 19.20 -8.73 -7.63
N ILE A 2 18.90 -9.92 -7.12
CA ILE A 2 19.04 -11.18 -7.85
C ILE A 2 17.68 -11.49 -8.47
N SER A 3 17.65 -11.81 -9.76
CA SER A 3 16.46 -12.18 -10.52
C SER A 3 16.80 -13.30 -11.49
N GLY A 4 15.88 -14.24 -11.71
CA GLY A 4 16.03 -15.30 -12.71
C GLY A 4 15.68 -16.69 -12.17
N THR A 5 15.80 -17.68 -13.05
CA THR A 5 15.45 -19.09 -12.82
C THR A 5 16.69 -19.97 -12.62
N GLY A 6 17.79 -19.39 -12.13
CA GLY A 6 18.99 -20.13 -11.75
C GLY A 6 19.01 -20.40 -10.26
N ASP A 7 19.75 -21.41 -9.82
CA ASP A 7 19.96 -21.68 -8.40
C ASP A 7 21.05 -20.76 -7.82
N LEU A 8 20.94 -20.46 -6.52
CA LEU A 8 21.94 -19.67 -5.79
C LEU A 8 22.86 -20.61 -5.03
N HIS A 9 24.12 -20.70 -5.45
CA HIS A 9 25.14 -21.49 -4.76
C HIS A 9 26.07 -20.60 -3.94
N LYS A 10 26.02 -20.74 -2.61
CA LYS A 10 27.01 -20.16 -1.71
C LYS A 10 28.11 -21.19 -1.41
N VAL A 11 29.28 -20.96 -2.00
CA VAL A 11 30.51 -21.75 -1.81
C VAL A 11 31.59 -20.96 -1.06
N GLY A 12 32.65 -21.65 -0.64
CA GLY A 12 33.79 -21.08 0.08
C GLY A 12 33.51 -20.72 1.54
N ALA A 13 34.55 -20.66 2.37
CA ALA A 13 34.44 -20.48 3.82
C ALA A 13 33.93 -19.10 4.26
N GLY A 14 33.91 -18.10 3.37
CA GLY A 14 33.53 -16.72 3.69
C GLY A 14 32.02 -16.53 3.96
N LYS A 15 31.66 -15.30 4.38
CA LYS A 15 30.29 -14.85 4.59
C LYS A 15 29.78 -14.05 3.39
N LEU A 16 28.60 -14.40 2.87
CA LEU A 16 27.85 -13.61 1.89
C LEU A 16 26.59 -13.05 2.56
N ILE A 17 26.33 -11.76 2.38
CA ILE A 17 25.15 -11.08 2.93
C ILE A 17 24.30 -10.55 1.76
N LEU A 18 23.05 -10.98 1.70
CA LEU A 18 22.06 -10.50 0.75
C LEU A 18 21.13 -9.50 1.44
N THR A 19 21.36 -8.21 1.20
CA THR A 19 20.64 -7.09 1.82
C THR A 19 19.53 -6.50 0.94
N ALA A 20 19.62 -6.67 -0.38
CA ALA A 20 18.66 -6.12 -1.34
C ALA A 20 17.33 -6.88 -1.38
N ASN A 21 16.30 -6.30 -1.99
CA ASN A 21 15.10 -7.02 -2.40
C ASN A 21 15.45 -8.00 -3.55
N ASN A 22 15.22 -9.29 -3.31
CA ASN A 22 15.44 -10.41 -4.23
C ASN A 22 14.14 -11.21 -4.43
N ASN A 23 12.96 -10.60 -4.31
CA ASN A 23 11.67 -11.28 -4.49
C ASN A 23 11.47 -11.87 -5.90
N ALA A 24 12.25 -11.43 -6.89
CA ALA A 24 12.25 -11.97 -8.24
C ALA A 24 13.03 -13.29 -8.37
N PHE A 25 13.80 -13.68 -7.35
CA PHE A 25 14.46 -14.98 -7.28
C PHE A 25 13.50 -16.02 -6.70
N THR A 26 13.30 -17.13 -7.40
CA THR A 26 12.30 -18.15 -7.03
C THR A 26 12.88 -19.56 -6.88
N ASN A 27 14.16 -19.75 -7.20
CA ASN A 27 14.79 -21.07 -7.32
C ASN A 27 15.56 -21.47 -6.06
N ALA A 28 16.21 -22.63 -6.07
CA ALA A 28 16.78 -23.22 -4.87
C ALA A 28 18.04 -22.47 -4.40
N ILE A 29 18.24 -22.48 -3.09
CA ILE A 29 19.42 -21.93 -2.42
C ILE A 29 20.25 -23.10 -1.91
N PHE A 30 21.52 -23.17 -2.28
CA PHE A 30 22.47 -24.16 -1.80
C PHE A 30 23.58 -23.47 -1.02
N VAL A 31 23.61 -23.66 0.31
CA VAL A 31 24.71 -23.18 1.15
C VAL A 31 25.68 -24.35 1.34
N GLN A 32 26.68 -24.43 0.46
CA GLN A 32 27.63 -25.55 0.40
C GLN A 32 28.83 -25.36 1.33
N SER A 33 29.18 -24.11 1.68
CA SER A 33 30.23 -23.78 2.64
C SER A 33 30.12 -22.33 3.13
N GLY A 34 30.67 -22.06 4.32
CA GLY A 34 30.70 -20.74 4.93
C GLY A 34 29.31 -20.28 5.38
N THR A 35 29.07 -18.97 5.35
CA THR A 35 27.80 -18.39 5.82
C THR A 35 27.06 -17.66 4.70
N LEU A 36 25.78 -17.94 4.54
CA LEU A 36 24.83 -17.10 3.80
C LEU A 36 23.92 -16.40 4.81
N GLU A 37 23.89 -15.08 4.78
CA GLU A 37 22.93 -14.28 5.53
C GLU A 37 21.95 -13.61 4.56
N ILE A 38 20.65 -13.78 4.79
CA ILE A 38 19.57 -13.17 4.01
C ILE A 38 18.84 -12.17 4.91
N SER A 39 19.19 -10.89 4.78
CA SER A 39 18.58 -9.79 5.51
C SER A 39 17.60 -8.96 4.66
N GLY A 40 17.74 -9.03 3.33
CA GLY A 40 16.83 -8.45 2.34
C GLY A 40 15.54 -9.25 2.11
N LEU A 41 14.61 -8.73 1.29
CA LEU A 41 13.43 -9.52 0.88
C LEU A 41 13.88 -10.69 0.00
N MET A 42 13.30 -11.86 0.19
CA MET A 42 13.45 -13.01 -0.68
C MET A 42 12.13 -13.77 -0.67
N ARG A 43 11.66 -14.17 -1.85
CA ARG A 43 10.47 -15.00 -1.98
C ARG A 43 10.85 -16.40 -1.52
N SER A 44 9.97 -17.06 -0.76
CA SER A 44 10.20 -18.32 -0.02
C SER A 44 10.80 -19.48 -0.85
N ALA A 45 12.07 -19.36 -1.21
CA ALA A 45 12.85 -20.24 -2.04
C ALA A 45 13.43 -21.39 -1.20
N PRO A 46 13.27 -22.67 -1.60
CA PRO A 46 13.77 -23.78 -0.80
C PRO A 46 15.28 -23.69 -0.61
N ALA A 47 15.77 -24.05 0.56
CA ALA A 47 17.18 -23.98 0.89
C ALA A 47 17.73 -25.32 1.37
N THR A 48 18.93 -25.68 0.92
CA THR A 48 19.71 -26.82 1.40
C THR A 48 21.02 -26.32 1.99
N ILE A 49 21.33 -26.75 3.22
CA ILE A 49 22.51 -26.33 3.97
C ILE A 49 23.40 -27.56 4.15
N ALA A 50 24.60 -27.52 3.58
CA ALA A 50 25.56 -28.60 3.69
C ALA A 50 26.19 -28.66 5.09
N SER A 51 26.88 -29.76 5.37
CA SER A 51 27.69 -29.91 6.58
C SER A 51 28.69 -28.75 6.75
N ASN A 52 28.79 -28.17 7.95
CA ASN A 52 29.64 -27.02 8.29
C ASN A 52 29.30 -25.71 7.55
N ALA A 53 28.15 -25.63 6.90
CA ALA A 53 27.62 -24.39 6.34
C ALA A 53 26.59 -23.76 7.28
N VAL A 54 26.39 -22.45 7.16
CA VAL A 54 25.46 -21.67 7.98
C VAL A 54 24.52 -20.86 7.08
N LEU A 55 23.21 -21.05 7.26
CA LEU A 55 22.20 -20.13 6.75
C LEU A 55 21.65 -19.31 7.91
N VAL A 56 21.78 -17.99 7.82
CA VAL A 56 21.10 -17.04 8.71
C VAL A 56 20.01 -16.37 7.90
N ALA A 57 18.77 -16.79 8.11
CA ALA A 57 17.62 -16.25 7.40
C ALA A 57 16.37 -16.43 8.25
N PRO A 58 15.48 -15.42 8.30
CA PRO A 58 14.15 -15.61 8.85
C PRO A 58 13.38 -16.66 8.03
N SER A 59 12.62 -17.52 8.70
CA SER A 59 11.90 -18.65 8.07
C SER A 59 10.91 -18.28 6.98
N TYR A 60 10.45 -17.03 6.91
CA TYR A 60 9.54 -16.56 5.85
C TYR A 60 10.27 -16.07 4.60
N ARG A 61 11.59 -15.84 4.67
CA ARG A 61 12.43 -15.40 3.54
C ARG A 61 12.93 -16.56 2.69
N VAL A 62 12.89 -17.76 3.24
CA VAL A 62 13.27 -19.01 2.60
C VAL A 62 12.08 -19.97 2.65
N GLY A 63 12.02 -20.89 1.71
CA GLY A 63 11.02 -21.94 1.64
C GLY A 63 11.35 -23.07 2.61
N ALA A 64 11.03 -24.30 2.23
CA ALA A 64 11.47 -25.48 2.98
C ALA A 64 13.00 -25.48 3.15
N VAL A 65 13.48 -25.69 4.36
CA VAL A 65 14.92 -25.76 4.68
C VAL A 65 15.31 -27.20 5.00
N THR A 66 16.25 -27.74 4.24
CA THR A 66 16.91 -29.03 4.50
C THR A 66 18.30 -28.77 5.07
N VAL A 67 18.62 -29.34 6.23
CA VAL A 67 19.93 -29.17 6.89
C VAL A 67 20.64 -30.52 6.94
N GLU A 68 21.78 -30.64 6.28
CA GLU A 68 22.63 -31.82 6.39
C GLU A 68 23.29 -31.89 7.79
N PRO A 69 23.70 -33.08 8.26
CA PRO A 69 24.40 -33.22 9.54
C PRO A 69 25.59 -32.26 9.66
N GLY A 70 25.59 -31.42 10.70
CA GLY A 70 26.62 -30.41 10.96
C GLY A 70 26.41 -29.07 10.24
N GLY A 71 25.37 -28.93 9.41
CA GLY A 71 24.89 -27.63 8.94
C GLY A 71 24.13 -26.88 10.04
N ILE A 72 24.06 -25.56 9.94
CA ILE A 72 23.34 -24.71 10.89
C ILE A 72 22.33 -23.85 10.13
N TRP A 73 21.05 -24.03 10.45
CA TRP A 73 20.04 -23.03 10.13
C TRP A 73 19.77 -22.18 11.37
N SER A 74 20.22 -20.92 11.33
CA SER A 74 19.84 -19.92 12.31
C SER A 74 18.59 -19.20 11.81
N ASN A 75 17.43 -19.69 12.24
CA ASN A 75 16.17 -19.02 11.99
C ASN A 75 16.11 -17.75 12.85
N THR A 76 16.39 -16.60 12.24
CA THR A 76 16.26 -15.32 12.93
C THR A 76 14.79 -15.08 13.26
N ALA A 77 14.52 -14.61 14.48
CA ALA A 77 13.16 -14.29 14.91
C ALA A 77 12.44 -13.40 13.88
N LEU A 78 11.13 -13.60 13.76
CA LEU A 78 10.32 -12.77 12.88
C LEU A 78 10.39 -11.31 13.35
N PRO A 79 10.43 -10.31 12.45
CA PRO A 79 10.21 -8.92 12.81
C PRO A 79 8.70 -8.69 13.04
N GLU A 80 8.10 -9.59 13.82
CA GLU A 80 6.71 -9.57 14.20
C GLU A 80 6.55 -8.77 15.48
N TRP A 81 5.45 -8.04 15.56
CA TRP A 81 5.05 -7.34 16.77
C TRP A 81 4.76 -8.33 17.89
N ILE A 82 5.58 -8.29 18.95
CA ILE A 82 5.46 -9.15 20.14
C ILE A 82 5.27 -8.37 21.44
N ARG A 83 5.45 -7.05 21.42
CA ARG A 83 5.33 -6.14 22.57
C ARG A 83 6.28 -6.42 23.75
N GLY A 84 7.54 -6.81 23.53
CA GLY A 84 8.50 -7.05 24.62
C GLY A 84 8.65 -8.52 24.98
N THR A 85 9.74 -8.85 25.68
CA THR A 85 9.99 -10.22 26.15
C THR A 85 8.97 -10.60 27.23
N GLY A 86 7.95 -11.37 26.86
CA GLY A 86 6.93 -11.91 27.78
C GLY A 86 5.56 -11.22 27.73
N ALA A 87 5.31 -10.34 26.76
CA ALA A 87 4.03 -9.65 26.63
C ALA A 87 3.11 -10.29 25.58
N ASP A 88 1.83 -9.91 25.66
CA ASP A 88 0.80 -10.29 24.70
C ASP A 88 0.97 -9.48 23.41
N GLY A 89 1.05 -10.17 22.27
CA GLY A 89 1.07 -9.55 20.94
C GLY A 89 -0.18 -8.70 20.65
N ASN A 90 -1.25 -8.84 21.43
CA ASN A 90 -2.47 -8.02 21.31
C ASN A 90 -2.33 -6.59 21.87
N ASP A 91 -1.25 -6.30 22.58
CA ASP A 91 -1.11 -5.04 23.30
C ASP A 91 -0.59 -3.87 22.45
N ASP A 92 -0.93 -2.67 22.92
CA ASP A 92 -0.44 -1.40 22.39
C ASP A 92 1.06 -1.21 22.63
N GLY A 93 1.68 -0.36 21.81
CA GLY A 93 3.04 0.08 22.04
C GLY A 93 3.60 1.02 20.98
N LEU A 94 4.89 1.35 21.14
CA LEU A 94 5.62 2.24 20.25
C LEU A 94 6.41 1.46 19.20
N TRP A 95 6.27 1.83 17.94
CA TRP A 95 6.98 1.26 16.79
C TRP A 95 8.51 1.32 16.97
N SER A 96 9.00 2.41 17.54
CA SER A 96 10.43 2.70 17.70
C SER A 96 11.11 1.92 18.82
N GLU A 97 10.37 1.17 19.63
CA GLU A 97 10.93 0.40 20.75
C GLU A 97 11.40 -0.97 20.25
N PRO A 98 12.72 -1.26 20.24
CA PRO A 98 13.24 -2.52 19.72
C PRO A 98 12.68 -3.76 20.42
N ALA A 99 12.38 -3.64 21.71
CA ALA A 99 11.80 -4.71 22.51
C ALA A 99 10.43 -5.17 21.97
N ASN A 100 9.68 -4.31 21.29
CA ASN A 100 8.36 -4.67 20.75
C ASN A 100 8.42 -5.59 19.53
N TRP A 101 9.60 -5.86 19.00
CA TRP A 101 9.81 -6.67 17.80
C TRP A 101 10.47 -8.00 18.15
N GLY A 102 10.04 -9.09 17.52
CA GLY A 102 10.59 -10.43 17.77
C GLY A 102 12.09 -10.54 17.54
N THR A 103 12.63 -9.69 16.67
CA THR A 103 14.06 -9.54 16.39
C THR A 103 14.85 -8.78 17.45
N GLY A 104 14.20 -8.09 18.39
CA GLY A 104 14.83 -7.15 19.31
C GLY A 104 15.39 -5.89 18.63
N VAL A 105 15.00 -5.62 17.38
CA VAL A 105 15.45 -4.50 16.54
C VAL A 105 14.27 -3.95 15.74
N VAL A 106 14.15 -2.63 15.65
CA VAL A 106 13.10 -1.97 14.85
C VAL A 106 13.26 -2.34 13.36
N PRO A 107 12.22 -2.86 12.71
CA PRO A 107 12.31 -3.32 11.33
C PRO A 107 12.40 -2.17 10.33
N THR A 108 13.32 -2.30 9.38
CA THR A 108 13.46 -1.41 8.22
C THR A 108 13.16 -2.10 6.89
N ASN A 109 13.05 -3.43 6.88
CA ASN A 109 12.85 -4.21 5.67
C ASN A 109 11.47 -4.90 5.64
N LEU A 110 11.12 -5.71 6.65
CA LEU A 110 9.75 -6.19 6.85
C LEU A 110 9.35 -5.94 8.29
N ALA A 111 8.15 -5.43 8.48
CA ALA A 111 7.44 -5.43 9.75
C ALA A 111 6.18 -6.28 9.62
N ILE A 112 5.94 -7.19 10.56
CA ILE A 112 4.71 -7.99 10.62
C ILE A 112 3.92 -7.54 11.83
N LEU A 113 2.70 -7.06 11.60
CA LEU A 113 1.72 -6.83 12.66
C LEU A 113 0.81 -8.05 12.70
N GLY A 114 1.14 -9.02 13.56
CA GLY A 114 0.44 -10.31 13.66
C GLY A 114 -1.04 -10.18 14.04
N ASP A 115 -1.75 -11.31 14.07
CA ASP A 115 -3.17 -11.33 14.41
C ASP A 115 -3.43 -10.75 15.81
N VAL A 116 -4.56 -10.08 15.95
CA VAL A 116 -5.12 -9.66 17.25
C VAL A 116 -6.21 -10.67 17.60
N THR A 117 -6.05 -11.34 18.73
CA THR A 117 -6.86 -12.50 19.15
C THR A 117 -7.55 -12.30 20.49
N ALA A 118 -7.14 -11.30 21.26
CA ALA A 118 -7.77 -10.89 22.51
C ALA A 118 -7.76 -9.36 22.63
N ASN A 119 -8.45 -8.85 23.65
CA ASN A 119 -8.35 -7.43 24.00
C ASN A 119 -6.91 -7.11 24.41
N GLY A 120 -6.43 -5.94 23.98
CA GLY A 120 -5.15 -5.44 24.45
C GLY A 120 -5.20 -5.01 25.91
N ASN A 121 -4.06 -4.57 26.42
CA ASN A 121 -3.89 -4.05 27.78
C ASN A 121 -4.79 -2.86 28.14
N ASP A 122 -5.36 -2.15 27.17
CA ASP A 122 -6.34 -1.09 27.38
C ASP A 122 -7.78 -1.62 27.61
N GLY A 123 -7.95 -2.95 27.55
CA GLY A 123 -9.23 -3.63 27.69
C GLY A 123 -10.12 -3.52 26.46
N THR A 124 -9.64 -2.94 25.36
CA THR A 124 -10.40 -2.77 24.13
C THR A 124 -10.03 -3.84 23.11
N PRO A 125 -10.94 -4.15 22.16
CA PRO A 125 -10.62 -5.08 21.09
C PRO A 125 -9.73 -4.42 20.01
N THR A 126 -9.03 -3.33 20.30
CA THR A 126 -8.16 -2.64 19.34
C THR A 126 -6.73 -2.62 19.84
N ARG A 127 -5.82 -3.24 19.09
CA ARG A 127 -4.39 -2.99 19.24
C ARG A 127 -4.02 -1.72 18.47
N THR A 128 -3.39 -0.77 19.14
CA THR A 128 -2.84 0.46 18.56
C THR A 128 -1.33 0.51 18.70
N ILE A 129 -0.64 0.35 17.58
CA ILE A 129 0.81 0.57 17.46
C ILE A 129 1.02 2.00 17.00
N SER A 130 1.81 2.77 17.73
CA SER A 130 2.06 4.19 17.44
C SER A 130 3.52 4.42 17.07
N ASN A 131 3.84 5.29 16.11
CA ASN A 131 5.21 5.79 15.96
C ASN A 131 5.36 7.16 16.65
N ASN A 132 6.55 7.48 17.13
CA ASN A 132 6.90 8.77 17.73
C ASN A 132 8.03 9.50 16.97
N ALA A 133 8.52 8.89 15.90
CA ALA A 133 9.55 9.44 15.02
C ALA A 133 9.31 8.94 13.59
N PRO A 134 9.78 9.68 12.56
CA PRO A 134 9.68 9.22 11.19
C PRO A 134 10.36 7.86 11.00
N PHE A 135 9.77 6.97 10.22
CA PHE A 135 10.36 5.68 9.92
C PHE A 135 10.14 5.26 8.46
N SER A 136 10.96 4.32 8.01
CA SER A 136 10.83 3.68 6.70
C SER A 136 10.90 2.17 6.88
N VAL A 137 9.96 1.45 6.26
CA VAL A 137 10.01 -0.02 6.16
C VAL A 137 9.71 -0.44 4.73
N ALA A 138 10.48 -1.36 4.15
CA ALA A 138 10.18 -1.77 2.77
C ALA A 138 8.81 -2.44 2.66
N VAL A 139 8.48 -3.36 3.57
CA VAL A 139 7.19 -4.05 3.60
C VAL A 139 6.55 -3.95 4.98
N LEU A 140 5.29 -3.52 5.02
CA LEU A 140 4.41 -3.69 6.17
C LEU A 140 3.38 -4.77 5.87
N GLU A 141 3.44 -5.90 6.57
CA GLU A 141 2.39 -6.92 6.56
C GLU A 141 1.49 -6.71 7.78
N MET A 142 0.21 -6.44 7.54
CA MET A 142 -0.80 -6.39 8.61
C MET A 142 -1.69 -7.61 8.52
N ARG A 143 -1.65 -8.47 9.53
CA ARG A 143 -2.52 -9.64 9.54
C ARG A 143 -3.92 -9.29 10.01
N GLN A 144 -4.91 -9.79 9.27
CA GLN A 144 -6.31 -9.51 9.54
C GLN A 144 -6.74 -10.31 10.77
N PRO A 145 -7.04 -9.64 11.90
CA PRO A 145 -7.38 -10.33 13.13
C PRO A 145 -8.74 -11.04 13.05
N THR A 146 -9.02 -11.84 14.08
CA THR A 146 -10.32 -12.50 14.22
C THR A 146 -11.45 -11.47 14.34
N ALA A 147 -12.66 -11.86 13.91
CA ALA A 147 -13.83 -10.99 13.92
C ALA A 147 -14.04 -10.29 15.28
N GLY A 148 -14.06 -8.95 15.25
CA GLY A 148 -14.30 -8.11 16.43
C GLY A 148 -13.06 -7.35 16.90
N TYR A 149 -11.87 -7.78 16.50
CA TYR A 149 -10.62 -7.11 16.85
C TYR A 149 -10.13 -6.17 15.74
N ILE A 150 -9.31 -5.17 16.10
CA ILE A 150 -8.70 -4.20 15.18
C ILE A 150 -7.18 -4.17 15.42
N ASN A 151 -6.43 -4.23 14.34
CA ASN A 151 -4.98 -4.05 14.26
C ASN A 151 -4.69 -2.67 13.65
N ARG A 152 -4.40 -1.67 14.48
CA ARG A 152 -4.21 -0.28 14.07
C ARG A 152 -2.74 0.12 14.15
N LEU A 153 -2.24 0.71 13.08
CA LEU A 153 -1.03 1.53 13.09
C LEU A 153 -1.43 3.00 13.06
N ARG A 154 -1.15 3.74 14.13
CA ARG A 154 -1.43 5.18 14.26
C ARG A 154 -0.16 5.99 14.11
N LEU A 155 -0.21 7.03 13.29
CA LEU A 155 0.94 7.87 13.01
C LEU A 155 0.98 9.11 13.91
N TYR A 156 2.11 9.37 14.57
CA TYR A 156 2.44 10.70 15.13
C TYR A 156 3.68 11.32 14.47
N ALA A 157 4.25 10.63 13.49
CA ALA A 157 5.27 11.16 12.59
C ALA A 157 5.14 10.49 11.21
N ASP A 158 5.73 11.10 10.19
CA ASP A 158 5.66 10.60 8.82
C ASP A 158 6.22 9.19 8.66
N ALA A 159 5.64 8.41 7.75
CA ALA A 159 6.07 7.04 7.49
C ALA A 159 6.25 6.80 5.99
N VAL A 160 7.25 6.00 5.64
CA VAL A 160 7.50 5.55 4.27
C VAL A 160 7.43 4.03 4.22
N MET A 161 6.64 3.51 3.28
CA MET A 161 6.48 2.09 3.04
C MET A 161 6.65 1.82 1.54
N GLU A 162 7.44 0.82 1.14
CA GLU A 162 7.40 0.45 -0.29
C GLU A 162 6.10 -0.29 -0.58
N THR A 163 5.74 -1.27 0.23
CA THR A 163 4.53 -2.07 0.08
C THR A 163 3.81 -2.24 1.42
N VAL A 164 2.47 -2.18 1.38
CA VAL A 164 1.61 -2.57 2.50
C VAL A 164 0.74 -3.74 2.04
N THR A 165 0.72 -4.82 2.80
CA THR A 165 -0.08 -6.03 2.51
C THR A 165 -1.00 -6.37 3.67
N MET A 166 -2.15 -6.98 3.36
CA MET A 166 -3.03 -7.60 4.34
C MET A 166 -3.02 -9.12 4.17
N ASN A 167 -3.06 -9.88 5.27
CA ASN A 167 -2.98 -11.34 5.25
C ASN A 167 -3.85 -11.99 6.36
N PRO A 168 -4.77 -12.93 6.08
CA PRO A 168 -5.28 -13.25 4.75
C PRO A 168 -5.98 -12.04 4.12
N ASP A 169 -5.86 -11.89 2.81
CA ASP A 169 -6.72 -10.98 2.06
C ASP A 169 -8.10 -11.63 1.92
N THR A 170 -8.91 -11.53 2.98
CA THR A 170 -10.31 -11.86 2.85
C THR A 170 -11.00 -10.61 2.33
N ASP A 171 -11.48 -10.64 1.08
CA ASP A 171 -12.42 -9.65 0.51
C ASP A 171 -13.72 -9.50 1.34
N SER A 172 -13.76 -10.03 2.57
CA SER A 172 -14.86 -9.94 3.50
C SER A 172 -15.00 -8.52 4.05
N SER A 173 -16.24 -8.14 4.30
CA SER A 173 -16.69 -6.83 4.77
C SER A 173 -16.27 -6.51 6.21
N ARG A 174 -15.06 -6.86 6.64
CA ARG A 174 -14.48 -6.53 7.95
C ARG A 174 -12.98 -6.27 7.85
N GLN A 175 -12.61 -5.13 7.26
CA GLN A 175 -11.21 -4.69 7.29
C GLN A 175 -10.84 -4.32 8.73
N ALA A 176 -10.14 -5.23 9.38
CA ALA A 176 -9.71 -5.08 10.75
C ALA A 176 -8.26 -4.54 10.86
N CYS A 177 -7.59 -4.33 9.73
CA CYS A 177 -6.33 -3.60 9.67
C CYS A 177 -6.60 -2.12 9.36
N VAL A 178 -6.02 -1.21 10.14
CA VAL A 178 -6.26 0.24 10.03
C VAL A 178 -4.95 1.01 10.00
N LEU A 179 -4.80 1.89 9.01
CA LEU A 179 -3.76 2.92 8.97
C LEU A 179 -4.40 4.26 9.38
N ASP A 180 -4.13 4.69 10.61
CA ASP A 180 -4.60 5.96 11.15
C ASP A 180 -3.50 7.00 11.00
N LEU A 181 -3.63 7.91 10.03
CA LEU A 181 -2.56 8.84 9.69
C LEU A 181 -2.47 10.01 10.69
N ASN A 182 -3.55 10.29 11.43
CA ASN A 182 -3.55 11.25 12.55
C ASN A 182 -2.74 12.55 12.29
N GLY A 183 -2.97 13.16 11.13
CA GLY A 183 -2.37 14.42 10.67
C GLY A 183 -1.05 14.28 9.91
N CYS A 184 -0.45 13.09 9.88
CA CYS A 184 0.86 12.83 9.29
C CYS A 184 0.80 12.47 7.80
N THR A 185 1.97 12.39 7.18
CA THR A 185 2.15 11.90 5.81
C THR A 185 2.57 10.43 5.80
N LEU A 186 1.80 9.59 5.11
CA LEU A 186 2.18 8.22 4.78
C LEU A 186 2.54 8.16 3.29
N THR A 187 3.77 7.76 2.96
CA THR A 187 4.18 7.51 1.57
C THR A 187 4.21 6.02 1.29
N ILE A 188 3.54 5.59 0.23
CA ILE A 188 3.52 4.20 -0.25
C ILE A 188 4.10 4.12 -1.66
N GLY A 189 5.14 3.31 -1.86
CA GLY A 189 5.85 3.16 -3.14
C GLY A 189 5.24 2.19 -4.15
N SER A 190 4.34 1.30 -3.70
CA SER A 190 3.97 0.02 -4.29
C SER A 190 4.86 -0.52 -5.43
N ASN A 191 5.69 -1.51 -5.11
CA ASN A 191 6.42 -2.31 -6.10
C ASN A 191 5.61 -3.51 -6.65
N ASP A 192 4.37 -3.72 -6.19
CA ASP A 192 3.64 -4.96 -6.47
C ASP A 192 2.64 -4.88 -7.64
N ALA A 193 2.66 -5.92 -8.48
CA ALA A 193 2.02 -5.97 -9.79
C ALA A 193 0.54 -6.41 -9.76
N ARG A 194 0.02 -6.94 -8.65
CA ARG A 194 -1.37 -7.38 -8.56
C ARG A 194 -1.95 -7.27 -7.15
N ILE A 195 -2.94 -6.38 -7.02
CA ILE A 195 -4.11 -6.45 -6.13
C ILE A 195 -3.81 -7.00 -4.72
N ALA A 196 -3.63 -6.08 -3.77
CA ALA A 196 -3.94 -6.36 -2.38
C ALA A 196 -4.96 -5.31 -1.94
N ASN A 197 -5.98 -5.72 -1.20
CA ASN A 197 -6.77 -4.76 -0.44
C ASN A 197 -5.83 -4.08 0.57
N TYR A 198 -5.81 -2.74 0.57
CA TYR A 198 -5.06 -1.99 1.56
C TYR A 198 -5.88 -1.88 2.86
N PRO A 199 -5.21 -1.69 4.02
CA PRO A 199 -5.87 -1.38 5.27
C PRO A 199 -6.85 -0.20 5.13
N ALA A 200 -7.87 -0.18 5.98
CA ALA A 200 -8.75 0.97 6.06
C ALA A 200 -7.95 2.21 6.49
N LEU A 201 -8.23 3.36 5.89
CA LEU A 201 -7.64 4.63 6.32
C LEU A 201 -8.49 5.28 7.41
N ALA A 202 -7.84 5.91 8.38
CA ALA A 202 -8.48 6.68 9.45
C ALA A 202 -7.71 7.96 9.77
N GLY A 203 -8.38 8.90 10.44
CA GLY A 203 -7.79 10.14 10.93
C GLY A 203 -7.69 11.21 9.84
N GLY A 204 -6.68 12.08 9.94
CA GLY A 204 -6.36 13.06 8.90
C GLY A 204 -4.91 12.99 8.42
N GLY A 205 -4.52 13.88 7.51
CA GLY A 205 -3.16 13.93 6.97
C GLY A 205 -3.10 13.70 5.46
N ALA A 206 -1.98 13.15 4.98
CA ALA A 206 -1.75 12.93 3.55
C ALA A 206 -1.28 11.51 3.27
N LEU A 207 -1.94 10.83 2.33
CA LEU A 207 -1.46 9.59 1.75
C LEU A 207 -0.81 9.88 0.39
N VAL A 208 0.49 9.68 0.30
CA VAL A 208 1.26 9.84 -0.93
C VAL A 208 1.44 8.47 -1.58
N LYS A 209 0.84 8.27 -2.76
CA LYS A 209 1.14 7.10 -3.60
C LYS A 209 2.24 7.48 -4.58
N THR A 210 3.35 6.75 -4.55
CA THR A 210 4.46 6.84 -5.51
C THR A 210 4.66 5.52 -6.25
N GLY A 211 5.56 5.48 -7.23
CA GLY A 211 5.86 4.27 -8.01
C GLY A 211 4.84 3.98 -9.11
N THR A 212 5.19 3.08 -10.03
CA THR A 212 4.44 2.87 -11.28
C THR A 212 3.28 1.90 -11.16
N ASN A 213 3.19 1.15 -10.06
CA ASN A 213 2.18 0.12 -9.92
C ASN A 213 0.86 0.65 -9.34
N TYR A 214 -0.04 -0.30 -9.14
CA TYR A 214 -1.39 -0.08 -8.65
C TYR A 214 -1.45 -0.09 -7.11
N ALA A 215 -2.35 0.71 -6.53
CA ALA A 215 -2.78 0.63 -5.13
C ALA A 215 -4.31 0.71 -5.06
N GLN A 216 -4.93 -0.07 -4.18
CA GLN A 216 -6.39 -0.11 -4.01
C GLN A 216 -6.79 0.19 -2.58
N PHE A 217 -7.48 1.30 -2.38
CA PHE A 217 -8.02 1.65 -1.06
C PHE A 217 -9.52 1.40 -1.05
N SER A 218 -9.92 0.51 -0.16
CA SER A 218 -11.31 0.24 0.15
C SER A 218 -11.74 1.09 1.33
N TYR A 219 -12.93 1.67 1.27
CA TYR A 219 -13.53 2.28 2.45
C TYR A 219 -14.17 1.21 3.31
N TYR A 220 -14.09 1.43 4.62
CA TYR A 220 -14.72 0.58 5.60
C TYR A 220 -15.64 1.40 6.52
N PRO A 221 -16.92 0.98 6.70
CA PRO A 221 -17.83 1.64 7.63
C PRO A 221 -17.27 1.64 9.06
N GLY A 222 -17.24 2.83 9.68
CA GLY A 222 -16.78 2.99 11.07
C GLY A 222 -15.40 3.64 11.21
N PHE A 223 -14.65 3.78 10.12
CA PHE A 223 -13.46 4.64 10.09
C PHE A 223 -13.73 5.91 9.30
N THR A 224 -13.34 7.03 9.87
CA THR A 224 -13.43 8.34 9.22
C THR A 224 -12.04 8.75 8.77
N TRP A 225 -11.88 8.97 7.47
CA TRP A 225 -10.67 9.55 6.88
C TRP A 225 -11.01 10.96 6.42
N THR A 226 -10.16 11.93 6.75
CA THR A 226 -10.30 13.33 6.36
C THR A 226 -8.92 13.85 5.97
N GLY A 227 -8.57 13.81 4.70
CA GLY A 227 -7.23 14.19 4.29
C GLY A 227 -7.03 14.28 2.80
N GLU A 228 -5.77 14.20 2.39
CA GLU A 228 -5.34 14.37 1.01
C GLU A 228 -4.79 13.05 0.45
N TYR A 229 -5.25 12.64 -0.72
CA TYR A 229 -4.54 11.67 -1.56
C TYR A 229 -3.62 12.42 -2.52
N ARG A 230 -2.33 12.14 -2.45
CA ARG A 230 -1.29 12.70 -3.31
C ARG A 230 -0.76 11.61 -4.24
N LEU A 231 -1.18 11.62 -5.50
CA LEU A 231 -0.91 10.54 -6.44
C LEU A 231 0.22 10.95 -7.39
N ALA A 232 1.40 10.37 -7.20
CA ALA A 232 2.65 10.67 -7.89
C ALA A 232 3.18 9.42 -8.61
N GLY A 233 2.49 9.03 -9.69
CA GLY A 233 2.81 7.83 -10.45
C GLY A 233 1.87 6.65 -10.17
N GLY A 234 1.81 5.74 -11.15
CA GLY A 234 1.00 4.53 -11.08
C GLY A 234 -0.49 4.82 -11.00
N VAL A 235 -1.25 3.86 -10.48
CA VAL A 235 -2.71 3.93 -10.43
C VAL A 235 -3.20 3.75 -8.99
N THR A 236 -4.01 4.69 -8.50
CA THR A 236 -4.74 4.51 -7.25
C THR A 236 -6.20 4.24 -7.56
N ARG A 237 -6.67 3.02 -7.32
CA ARG A 237 -8.09 2.70 -7.41
C ARG A 237 -8.77 2.87 -6.07
N LEU A 238 -9.90 3.54 -6.10
CA LEU A 238 -10.79 3.63 -4.95
C LEU A 238 -11.97 2.71 -5.18
N VAL A 239 -12.24 1.87 -4.18
CA VAL A 239 -13.32 0.88 -4.21
C VAL A 239 -14.21 1.11 -2.99
N TYR A 240 -15.54 1.14 -3.18
CA TYR A 240 -16.53 1.35 -2.12
C TYR A 240 -16.37 2.64 -1.31
N ASN A 241 -15.62 3.62 -1.84
CA ASN A 241 -15.19 4.79 -1.08
C ASN A 241 -16.38 5.72 -0.75
N ARG A 242 -16.77 5.83 0.52
CA ARG A 242 -17.89 6.68 1.00
C ARG A 242 -17.40 7.86 1.84
N ILE A 243 -16.34 8.51 1.40
CA ILE A 243 -15.63 9.50 2.21
C ILE A 243 -15.91 10.91 1.66
N ALA A 244 -16.24 11.82 2.56
CA ALA A 244 -16.50 13.24 2.30
C ALA A 244 -15.32 14.09 2.81
N GLY A 245 -15.13 15.29 2.26
CA GLY A 245 -14.05 16.19 2.68
C GLY A 245 -12.64 15.77 2.26
N ILE A 246 -12.50 14.93 1.23
CA ILE A 246 -11.21 14.45 0.73
C ILE A 246 -10.71 15.29 -0.43
N ARG A 247 -9.43 15.69 -0.37
CA ARG A 247 -8.71 16.29 -1.49
C ARG A 247 -7.94 15.21 -2.26
N TYR A 248 -8.15 15.11 -3.55
CA TYR A 248 -7.38 14.25 -4.45
C TYR A 248 -6.48 15.13 -5.30
N ARG A 249 -5.16 15.04 -5.11
CA ARG A 249 -4.16 15.75 -5.89
C ARG A 249 -3.39 14.76 -6.76
N ILE A 250 -3.55 14.85 -8.07
CA ILE A 250 -2.96 13.94 -9.05
C ILE A 250 -1.82 14.68 -9.77
N PHE A 251 -0.58 14.20 -9.62
CA PHE A 251 0.62 14.79 -10.21
C PHE A 251 1.59 13.69 -10.72
N GLN A 252 2.69 14.07 -11.37
CA GLN A 252 3.79 13.16 -11.76
C GLN A 252 3.34 11.80 -12.34
N ASN A 253 2.53 11.81 -13.41
CA ASN A 253 2.00 10.60 -14.09
C ASN A 253 1.14 9.68 -13.20
N GLY A 254 0.55 10.17 -12.11
CA GLY A 254 -0.43 9.41 -11.33
C GLY A 254 -1.79 9.34 -12.02
N THR A 255 -2.53 8.26 -11.78
CA THR A 255 -3.94 8.12 -12.16
C THR A 255 -4.80 7.84 -10.93
N LEU A 256 -5.87 8.61 -10.77
CA LEU A 256 -6.99 8.25 -9.92
C LEU A 256 -7.98 7.38 -10.72
N TRP A 257 -8.11 6.12 -10.34
CA TRP A 257 -9.08 5.20 -10.92
C TRP A 257 -10.31 5.07 -10.01
N ILE A 258 -11.46 5.46 -10.53
CA ILE A 258 -12.76 5.24 -9.91
C ILE A 258 -13.40 4.00 -10.54
N GLY A 259 -13.42 2.90 -9.79
CA GLY A 259 -14.03 1.64 -10.20
C GLY A 259 -15.12 1.19 -9.22
N SER A 260 -16.19 0.60 -9.76
CA SER A 260 -17.40 0.11 -9.06
C SER A 260 -18.50 1.14 -8.74
N ILE A 261 -19.73 0.63 -8.74
CA ILE A 261 -21.02 1.29 -8.46
C ILE A 261 -21.17 1.95 -7.07
N ALA A 262 -20.18 1.86 -6.19
CA ALA A 262 -20.27 2.37 -4.82
C ALA A 262 -19.10 3.29 -4.43
N SER A 263 -18.33 3.77 -5.40
CA SER A 263 -17.29 4.76 -5.18
C SER A 263 -17.92 6.16 -5.23
N TYR A 264 -18.34 6.65 -4.07
CA TYR A 264 -18.92 7.97 -3.88
C TYR A 264 -17.82 9.01 -3.68
N LEU A 265 -16.96 9.15 -4.69
CA LEU A 265 -16.01 10.26 -4.75
C LEU A 265 -16.70 11.64 -4.75
N PHE A 266 -18.03 11.64 -4.80
CA PHE A 266 -18.92 12.76 -5.06
C PHE A 266 -19.81 13.14 -3.86
N TYR A 267 -19.42 12.71 -2.65
CA TYR A 267 -19.98 13.32 -1.43
C TYR A 267 -19.53 14.78 -1.30
N SER A 268 -20.36 15.58 -0.63
CA SER A 268 -20.10 17.01 -0.45
C SER A 268 -18.75 17.25 0.23
N GLY A 269 -18.00 18.24 -0.26
CA GLY A 269 -16.73 18.66 0.33
C GLY A 269 -15.49 17.98 -0.23
N ASN A 270 -15.61 16.99 -1.12
CA ASN A 270 -14.45 16.47 -1.85
C ASN A 270 -13.94 17.48 -2.88
N GLU A 271 -12.65 17.45 -3.18
CA GLU A 271 -11.97 18.30 -4.18
C GLU A 271 -11.02 17.45 -5.03
N VAL A 272 -11.00 17.66 -6.35
CA VAL A 272 -10.04 17.00 -7.24
C VAL A 272 -9.15 18.05 -7.91
N ILE A 273 -7.84 17.88 -7.80
CA ILE A 273 -6.81 18.74 -8.38
C ILE A 273 -5.96 17.87 -9.30
N ILE A 274 -5.94 18.21 -10.58
CA ILE A 274 -5.15 17.52 -11.60
C ILE A 274 -4.01 18.43 -12.06
N GLU A 275 -2.80 18.02 -11.75
CA GLU A 275 -1.54 18.64 -12.14
C GLU A 275 -0.71 17.69 -13.02
N GLY A 276 -1.12 16.43 -13.17
CA GLY A 276 -0.45 15.41 -13.97
C GLY A 276 -1.20 15.05 -15.25
N THR A 277 -0.52 14.35 -16.17
CA THR A 277 -1.09 13.86 -17.43
C THR A 277 -1.84 12.53 -17.27
N GLY A 278 -1.45 11.71 -16.28
CA GLY A 278 -1.96 10.36 -16.08
C GLY A 278 -0.91 9.27 -16.31
N HIS A 279 -1.19 8.08 -15.81
CA HIS A 279 -0.38 6.88 -16.00
C HIS A 279 -0.80 6.13 -17.28
N GLU A 280 0.16 5.75 -18.11
CA GLU A 280 0.02 4.78 -19.23
C GLU A 280 -1.25 4.94 -20.09
N GLY A 281 -1.61 6.18 -20.44
CA GLY A 281 -2.77 6.47 -21.30
C GLY A 281 -4.14 6.29 -20.64
N LEU A 282 -4.21 5.91 -19.36
CA LEU A 282 -5.45 5.91 -18.58
C LEU A 282 -5.96 7.33 -18.30
N GLY A 283 -5.07 8.32 -18.38
CA GLY A 283 -5.35 9.70 -18.00
C GLY A 283 -5.26 9.92 -16.50
N ALA A 284 -5.23 11.17 -16.07
CA ALA A 284 -5.07 11.52 -14.66
C ALA A 284 -6.29 11.11 -13.83
N LEU A 285 -7.48 11.12 -14.45
CA LEU A 285 -8.73 10.64 -13.87
C LEU A 285 -9.34 9.60 -14.81
N TYR A 286 -9.50 8.38 -14.31
CA TYR A 286 -10.08 7.26 -15.05
C TYR A 286 -11.36 6.76 -14.37
N VAL A 287 -12.48 6.84 -15.08
CA VAL A 287 -13.80 6.40 -14.61
C VAL A 287 -14.21 5.16 -15.40
N SER A 288 -14.10 3.99 -14.78
CA SER A 288 -14.31 2.73 -15.49
C SER A 288 -15.73 2.18 -15.40
N ASP A 289 -16.54 2.66 -14.44
CA ASP A 289 -17.88 2.15 -14.18
C ASP A 289 -18.94 3.26 -14.16
N THR A 290 -20.22 2.89 -14.16
CA THR A 290 -21.33 3.84 -14.09
C THR A 290 -21.34 4.39 -12.68
N VAL A 291 -20.99 5.66 -12.54
CA VAL A 291 -21.29 6.41 -11.32
C VAL A 291 -22.82 6.46 -11.21
N PRO A 292 -23.44 5.85 -10.19
CA PRO A 292 -24.90 5.77 -10.10
C PRO A 292 -25.45 7.18 -9.92
N SER A 293 -26.06 7.74 -10.98
CA SER A 293 -26.91 8.95 -11.10
C SER A 293 -26.63 10.19 -10.22
N GLY A 294 -25.55 10.19 -9.44
CA GLY A 294 -25.07 11.25 -8.59
C GLY A 294 -24.19 12.15 -9.43
N ASN A 295 -24.60 13.40 -9.54
CA ASN A 295 -23.80 14.42 -10.15
C ASN A 295 -22.43 14.51 -9.46
N PHE A 296 -21.34 14.67 -10.23
CA PHE A 296 -20.03 15.02 -9.70
C PHE A 296 -20.12 16.44 -9.13
N THR A 297 -20.40 16.58 -7.84
CA THR A 297 -20.56 17.90 -7.21
C THR A 297 -19.24 18.48 -6.70
N CYS A 298 -18.13 17.73 -6.77
CA CYS A 298 -16.84 18.21 -6.30
C CYS A 298 -16.22 19.24 -7.26
N PRO A 299 -15.53 20.27 -6.73
CA PRO A 299 -14.69 21.14 -7.54
C PRO A 299 -13.58 20.33 -8.23
N LEU A 300 -13.32 20.67 -9.50
CA LEU A 300 -12.24 20.09 -10.29
C LEU A 300 -11.32 21.21 -10.80
N THR A 301 -10.07 21.20 -10.33
CA THR A 301 -9.03 22.13 -10.77
C THR A 301 -8.06 21.39 -11.69
N VAL A 302 -7.76 21.93 -12.87
CA VAL A 302 -6.86 21.32 -13.86
C VAL A 302 -5.80 22.35 -14.26
N THR A 303 -4.57 22.16 -13.79
CA THR A 303 -3.48 23.13 -14.00
C THR A 303 -2.55 22.77 -15.15
N ASN A 304 -2.60 21.53 -15.65
CA ASN A 304 -1.81 21.03 -16.76
C ASN A 304 -2.70 20.36 -17.82
N ASN A 305 -2.14 20.11 -19.01
CA ASN A 305 -2.83 19.33 -20.02
C ASN A 305 -3.05 17.91 -19.51
N SER A 306 -4.32 17.52 -19.34
CA SER A 306 -4.67 16.25 -18.72
C SER A 306 -5.76 15.53 -19.49
N LEU A 307 -5.61 14.21 -19.55
CA LEU A 307 -6.62 13.32 -20.09
C LEU A 307 -7.57 12.89 -18.97
N ILE A 308 -8.87 13.09 -19.18
CA ILE A 308 -9.93 12.48 -18.38
C ILE A 308 -10.58 11.41 -19.26
N ARG A 309 -10.50 10.16 -18.81
CA ARG A 309 -11.06 9.02 -19.55
C ARG A 309 -12.30 8.50 -18.84
N VAL A 310 -13.39 8.41 -19.59
CA VAL A 310 -14.66 7.84 -19.16
C VAL A 310 -14.95 6.65 -20.08
N ASN A 311 -15.17 5.47 -19.50
CA ASN A 311 -15.45 4.28 -20.31
C ASN A 311 -16.72 4.45 -21.16
N SER A 312 -16.75 3.74 -22.29
CA SER A 312 -17.90 3.76 -23.20
C SER A 312 -19.19 3.39 -22.46
N GLY A 313 -20.27 4.11 -22.74
CA GLY A 313 -21.56 3.94 -22.07
C GLY A 313 -21.62 4.50 -20.64
N LYS A 314 -20.53 5.08 -20.12
CA LYS A 314 -20.50 5.74 -18.80
C LYS A 314 -20.63 7.26 -18.96
N THR A 315 -21.11 7.93 -17.91
CA THR A 315 -21.27 9.38 -17.90
C THR A 315 -20.57 9.97 -16.68
N LEU A 316 -19.83 11.05 -16.89
CA LEU A 316 -19.22 11.88 -15.85
C LEU A 316 -19.94 13.23 -15.82
N PHE A 317 -20.65 13.53 -14.73
CA PHE A 317 -21.47 14.73 -14.59
C PHE A 317 -20.76 15.81 -13.77
N LEU A 318 -19.80 16.53 -14.34
CA LEU A 318 -19.16 17.65 -13.65
C LEU A 318 -20.23 18.72 -13.34
N ASN A 319 -20.52 18.95 -12.06
CA ASN A 319 -21.43 19.98 -11.54
C ASN A 319 -20.70 20.99 -10.63
N GLY A 320 -19.42 20.74 -10.31
CA GLY A 320 -18.54 21.70 -9.65
C GLY A 320 -17.98 22.75 -10.60
N THR A 321 -17.24 23.72 -10.04
CA THR A 321 -16.48 24.68 -10.85
C THR A 321 -15.26 23.99 -11.47
N LEU A 322 -15.09 24.15 -12.77
CA LEU A 322 -13.86 23.82 -13.49
C LEU A 322 -12.96 25.06 -13.50
N ARG A 323 -11.73 24.94 -13.01
CA ARG A 323 -10.75 26.05 -12.93
C ARG A 323 -9.37 25.60 -13.40
N GLY A 324 -8.56 26.55 -13.84
CA GLY A 324 -7.14 26.37 -14.18
C GLY A 324 -6.84 26.68 -15.64
N ASP A 325 -5.54 26.69 -15.97
CA ASP A 325 -5.01 27.13 -17.27
C ASP A 325 -4.68 25.96 -18.21
N GLY A 326 -4.96 24.71 -17.77
CA GLY A 326 -4.70 23.51 -18.55
C GLY A 326 -5.66 23.31 -19.73
N SER A 327 -5.61 22.13 -20.33
CA SER A 327 -6.65 21.64 -21.23
C SER A 327 -7.17 20.31 -20.73
N VAL A 328 -8.48 20.09 -20.90
CA VAL A 328 -9.14 18.83 -20.58
C VAL A 328 -9.54 18.17 -21.88
N THR A 329 -8.96 17.00 -22.15
CA THR A 329 -9.46 16.10 -23.19
C THR A 329 -10.35 15.06 -22.54
N LEU A 330 -11.63 15.04 -22.94
CA LEU A 330 -12.59 14.03 -22.50
C LEU A 330 -12.70 12.94 -23.58
N VAL A 331 -12.35 11.71 -23.23
CA VAL A 331 -12.52 10.53 -24.10
C VAL A 331 -13.65 9.68 -23.55
N GLY A 332 -14.68 9.42 -24.38
CA GLY A 332 -15.78 8.50 -24.07
C GLY A 332 -16.97 9.06 -23.28
N GLY A 333 -17.01 10.37 -22.97
CA GLY A 333 -18.09 11.01 -22.20
C GLY A 333 -18.78 12.20 -22.88
N ARG A 334 -19.89 12.68 -22.28
CA ARG A 334 -20.56 13.94 -22.66
C ARG A 334 -20.44 14.96 -21.54
N LEU A 335 -19.99 16.17 -21.88
CA LEU A 335 -20.15 17.33 -20.99
C LEU A 335 -21.62 17.80 -21.04
N PRO A 336 -22.24 18.14 -19.91
CA PRO A 336 -23.56 18.76 -19.89
C PRO A 336 -23.55 20.08 -20.68
N ARG A 337 -24.59 20.34 -21.48
CA ARG A 337 -24.73 21.58 -22.27
C ARG A 337 -24.75 22.86 -21.40
N SER A 338 -25.03 22.73 -20.11
CA SER A 338 -25.12 23.83 -19.15
C SER A 338 -23.78 24.27 -18.56
N GLN A 339 -22.68 23.56 -18.82
CA GLN A 339 -21.37 23.94 -18.29
C GLN A 339 -20.63 24.89 -19.24
N ARG A 340 -20.45 26.13 -18.79
CA ARG A 340 -19.54 27.10 -19.41
C ARG A 340 -18.14 26.83 -18.85
N LEU A 341 -17.26 26.24 -19.66
CA LEU A 341 -15.83 26.17 -19.35
C LEU A 341 -15.26 27.59 -19.38
N VAL A 342 -14.79 28.08 -18.25
CA VAL A 342 -14.14 29.39 -18.13
C VAL A 342 -12.65 29.15 -18.02
N GLY A 343 -11.87 29.61 -19.00
CA GLY A 343 -10.40 29.57 -18.96
C GLY A 343 -9.71 28.33 -19.55
N LEU A 344 -10.45 27.31 -20.00
CA LEU A 344 -9.87 26.07 -20.54
C LEU A 344 -10.11 25.95 -22.06
N SER A 345 -9.07 25.55 -22.81
CA SER A 345 -9.23 25.08 -24.19
C SER A 345 -9.67 23.62 -24.19
N HIS A 346 -10.59 23.22 -25.08
CA HIS A 346 -11.07 21.83 -25.14
C HIS A 346 -11.11 21.30 -26.58
N SER A 347 -10.57 20.09 -26.78
CA SER A 347 -10.74 19.31 -28.01
C SER A 347 -11.62 18.10 -27.72
N ARG A 348 -12.71 17.95 -28.48
CA ARG A 348 -13.57 16.77 -28.40
C ARG A 348 -13.06 15.74 -29.40
N SER A 349 -12.28 14.76 -28.94
CA SER A 349 -11.95 13.61 -29.77
C SER A 349 -13.12 12.63 -29.70
N VAL A 350 -14.00 12.69 -30.70
CA VAL A 350 -15.04 11.68 -30.90
C VAL A 350 -14.34 10.50 -31.58
N CYS A 351 -13.83 9.56 -30.80
CA CYS A 351 -13.55 8.24 -31.35
C CYS A 351 -14.90 7.58 -31.64
N ALA A 352 -15.15 7.31 -32.92
CA ALA A 352 -16.24 6.47 -33.39
C ALA A 352 -16.08 5.04 -32.86
#